data_AF-A0A7Y5RCQ8-F1
#
_entry.id   AF-A0A7Y5RCQ8-F1
#
_cell.length_a   1.000
_cell.length_b   1.000
_cell.length_c   1.000
_cell.angle_alpha   90.00
_cell.angle_beta   90.00
_cell.angle_gamma   90.00
#
_symmetry.space_group_name_H-M   'P 1'
#
loop_
_entity.id
_entity.type
_entity.pdbx_description
1 polymer ?
#
loop_
_entity_poly.entity_id
_entity_poly.type
_entity_poly.pdbx_seq_one_letter_code
_entity_poly.pdbx_strand_id
1 'polypeptide(L)'
;LQSRLKLPPGYTYQWAGEYQFEQRAKQRLSLILPLVLFTIFLLLYLVFHSVTEALVLIFPTIYALSGGLLLQWLLHYNFSVAVAVGYIALFGIAVETGVVMVVYLHEALQDREREGRLQSEEDIEAAAIEGAVHRLRPKLMTVAAVLASLIPILWESGVGSDVMKPIAAPIVGGMITSTIHVLILVPVFFVMMKERALKMKNSRTP
;
A
#
# COMPACT_ATOMS: atom_id res chain seq x y z
N LEU A 1 6.80 -29.36 23.59
CA LEU A 1 7.03 -30.75 23.13
C LEU A 1 8.50 -31.05 22.76
N GLN A 2 9.23 -30.11 22.15
CA GLN A 2 10.66 -30.30 21.78
C GLN A 2 11.60 -30.64 22.96
N SER A 3 11.26 -30.28 24.19
CA SER A 3 12.06 -30.56 25.38
C SER A 3 11.78 -31.92 26.05
N ARG A 4 10.81 -32.72 25.55
CA ARG A 4 10.40 -34.00 26.18
C ARG A 4 10.50 -35.24 25.28
N LEU A 5 10.86 -35.10 24.01
CA LEU A 5 11.04 -36.24 23.09
C LEU A 5 12.51 -36.34 22.66
N LYS A 6 13.28 -37.19 23.35
CA LYS A 6 14.58 -37.66 22.88
C LYS A 6 14.34 -38.80 21.90
N LEU A 7 14.45 -38.52 20.61
CA LEU A 7 14.36 -39.55 19.56
C LEU A 7 15.65 -40.41 19.60
N PRO A 8 15.54 -41.75 19.51
CA PRO A 8 16.70 -42.62 19.40
C PRO A 8 17.48 -42.34 18.10
N PRO A 9 18.81 -42.57 18.09
CA PRO A 9 19.65 -42.32 16.91
C PRO A 9 19.14 -43.12 15.70
N GLY A 10 19.00 -42.44 14.55
CA GLY A 10 18.43 -42.99 13.32
C GLY A 10 16.97 -42.65 13.05
N TYR A 11 16.24 -42.06 14.02
CA TYR A 11 14.86 -41.61 13.82
C TYR A 11 14.79 -40.12 13.54
N THR A 12 14.19 -39.75 12.41
CA THR A 12 13.84 -38.37 12.08
C THR A 12 12.34 -38.18 12.18
N TYR A 13 11.89 -37.03 12.68
CA TYR A 13 10.49 -36.64 12.62
C TYR A 13 10.31 -35.60 11.51
N GLN A 14 9.34 -35.81 10.64
CA GLN A 14 8.92 -34.84 9.64
C GLN A 14 7.42 -34.61 9.78
N TRP A 15 7.00 -33.36 9.65
CA TRP A 15 5.59 -33.04 9.59
C TRP A 15 5.04 -33.42 8.21
N ALA A 16 4.01 -34.25 8.17
CA ALA A 16 3.29 -34.65 6.96
C ALA A 16 1.87 -34.05 6.95
N GLY A 17 1.29 -33.84 5.77
CA GLY A 17 -0.08 -33.33 5.59
C GLY A 17 -0.18 -31.83 5.32
N GLU A 18 -1.32 -31.22 5.66
CA GLU A 18 -1.68 -29.81 5.41
C GLU A 18 -0.61 -28.81 5.88
N TYR A 19 -0.01 -29.05 7.05
CA TYR A 19 1.02 -28.20 7.63
C TYR A 19 2.30 -28.14 6.78
N GLN A 20 2.64 -29.22 6.07
CA GLN A 20 3.77 -29.22 5.13
C GLN A 20 3.47 -28.36 3.89
N PHE A 21 2.22 -28.34 3.42
CA PHE A 21 1.80 -27.42 2.36
C PHE A 21 1.84 -25.97 2.83
N GLU A 22 1.36 -25.70 4.05
CA GLU A 22 1.42 -24.37 4.65
C GLU A 22 2.86 -23.87 4.81
N GLN A 23 3.79 -24.70 5.30
CA GLN A 23 5.20 -24.34 5.40
C GLN A 23 5.85 -24.07 4.04
N ARG A 24 5.57 -24.92 3.04
CA ARG A 24 6.08 -24.70 1.67
C ARG A 24 5.52 -23.40 1.07
N ALA A 25 4.25 -23.12 1.31
CA ALA A 25 3.63 -21.87 0.86
C ALA A 25 4.23 -20.65 1.56
N LYS A 26 4.47 -20.71 2.88
CA LYS A 26 5.17 -19.65 3.64
C LYS A 26 6.60 -19.42 3.13
N GLN A 27 7.35 -20.47 2.84
CA GLN A 27 8.68 -20.36 2.24
C GLN A 27 8.60 -19.67 0.87
N ARG A 28 7.70 -20.11 -0.02
CA ARG A 28 7.50 -19.45 -1.31
C ARG A 28 7.11 -17.98 -1.15
N LEU A 29 6.21 -17.66 -0.22
CA LEU A 29 5.79 -16.30 0.07
C LEU A 29 6.96 -15.41 0.53
N SER A 30 7.90 -15.95 1.31
CA SER A 30 9.11 -15.21 1.72
C SER A 30 10.01 -14.81 0.55
N LEU A 31 9.95 -15.54 -0.58
CA LEU A 31 10.62 -15.18 -1.84
C LEU A 31 9.77 -14.25 -2.70
N ILE A 32 8.45 -14.50 -2.76
CA ILE A 32 7.52 -13.70 -3.58
C ILE A 32 7.40 -12.27 -3.04
N LEU A 33 7.31 -12.09 -1.72
CA LEU A 33 7.13 -10.78 -1.11
C LEU A 33 8.23 -9.77 -1.50
N PRO A 34 9.54 -10.06 -1.32
CA PRO A 34 10.60 -9.14 -1.76
C PRO A 34 10.63 -8.97 -3.28
N LEU A 35 10.33 -10.02 -4.06
CA LEU A 35 10.27 -9.92 -5.52
C LEU A 35 9.16 -8.95 -5.98
N VAL A 36 7.97 -9.01 -5.38
CA VAL A 36 6.86 -8.11 -5.68
C VAL A 36 7.20 -6.68 -5.26
N LEU A 37 7.73 -6.48 -4.04
CA LEU A 37 8.14 -5.15 -3.59
C LEU A 37 9.22 -4.53 -4.48
N PHE A 38 10.20 -5.34 -4.91
CA PHE A 38 11.24 -4.91 -5.84
C PHE A 38 10.64 -4.55 -7.20
N THR A 39 9.73 -5.36 -7.73
CA THR A 39 9.06 -5.09 -9.00
C THR A 39 8.25 -3.81 -8.94
N ILE A 40 7.49 -3.59 -7.86
CA ILE A 40 6.73 -2.35 -7.65
C ILE A 40 7.68 -1.15 -7.57
N PHE A 41 8.76 -1.24 -6.78
CA PHE A 41 9.76 -0.18 -6.69
C PHE A 41 10.38 0.13 -8.06
N LEU A 42 10.74 -0.90 -8.84
CA LEU A 42 11.28 -0.73 -10.18
C LEU A 42 10.29 -0.03 -11.11
N LEU A 43 9.01 -0.43 -11.10
CA LEU A 43 7.97 0.22 -11.89
C LEU A 43 7.80 1.69 -11.48
N LEU A 44 7.75 1.99 -10.18
CA LEU A 44 7.67 3.37 -9.70
C LEU A 44 8.89 4.20 -10.13
N TYR A 45 10.08 3.62 -10.03
CA TYR A 45 11.30 4.27 -10.50
C TYR A 45 11.28 4.54 -12.00
N LEU A 46 10.78 3.61 -12.82
CA LEU A 46 10.65 3.79 -14.25
C LEU A 46 9.60 4.84 -14.63
N VAL A 47 8.53 4.97 -13.85
CA VAL A 47 7.46 5.96 -14.07
C VAL A 47 7.91 7.37 -13.72
N PHE A 48 8.53 7.54 -12.56
CA PHE A 48 8.87 8.85 -12.01
C PHE A 48 10.33 9.28 -12.25
N HIS A 49 11.20 8.35 -12.67
CA HIS A 49 12.64 8.55 -12.78
C HIS A 49 13.30 9.14 -11.51
N SER A 50 12.64 9.01 -10.35
CA SER A 50 13.02 9.62 -9.08
C SER A 50 12.82 8.64 -7.93
N VAL A 51 13.92 8.34 -7.23
CA VAL A 51 13.89 7.47 -6.04
C VAL A 51 13.10 8.13 -4.92
N THR A 52 13.19 9.46 -4.76
CA THR A 52 12.46 10.19 -3.73
C THR A 52 10.96 10.12 -3.94
N GLU A 53 10.49 10.27 -5.18
CA GLU A 53 9.05 10.16 -5.50
C GLU A 53 8.53 8.74 -5.31
N ALA A 54 9.32 7.73 -5.68
CA ALA A 54 8.98 6.33 -5.39
C ALA A 54 8.87 6.07 -3.87
N LEU A 55 9.77 6.63 -3.05
CA LEU A 55 9.69 6.49 -1.59
C LEU A 55 8.48 7.23 -0.98
N VAL A 56 8.14 8.41 -1.49
CA VAL A 56 6.94 9.17 -1.08
C VAL A 56 5.65 8.36 -1.29
N LEU A 57 5.64 7.41 -2.22
CA LEU A 57 4.51 6.49 -2.44
C LEU A 57 4.55 5.26 -1.52
N ILE A 58 5.73 4.69 -1.30
CA ILE A 58 5.89 3.46 -0.52
C ILE A 58 5.64 3.71 0.97
N PHE A 59 6.13 4.82 1.54
CA PHE A 59 5.99 5.10 2.98
C PHE A 59 4.52 5.20 3.46
N PRO A 60 3.65 6.02 2.85
CA PRO A 60 2.23 6.07 3.20
C PRO A 60 1.52 4.73 3.00
N THR A 61 1.98 3.91 2.06
CA THR A 61 1.40 2.60 1.79
C THR A 61 1.58 1.66 2.99
N ILE A 62 2.69 1.74 3.73
CA ILE A 62 2.87 0.98 4.98
C ILE A 62 1.78 1.36 6.00
N TYR A 63 1.42 2.63 6.07
CA TYR A 63 0.33 3.09 6.93
C TYR A 63 -1.04 2.58 6.47
N ALA A 64 -1.27 2.39 5.17
CA ALA A 64 -2.51 1.78 4.68
C ALA A 64 -2.69 0.34 5.21
N LEU A 65 -1.60 -0.43 5.41
CA LEU A 65 -1.65 -1.79 5.96
C LEU A 65 -2.24 -1.82 7.39
N SER A 66 -2.13 -0.73 8.15
CA SER A 66 -2.67 -0.66 9.52
C SER A 66 -4.18 -0.91 9.59
N GLY A 67 -4.95 -0.46 8.60
CA GLY A 67 -6.39 -0.70 8.56
C GLY A 67 -6.72 -2.17 8.30
N GLY A 68 -5.93 -2.83 7.46
CA GLY A 68 -6.04 -4.26 7.23
C GLY A 68 -5.75 -5.06 8.51
N LEU A 69 -4.70 -4.67 9.24
CA LEU A 69 -4.34 -5.28 10.53
C LEU A 69 -5.45 -5.13 11.57
N LEU A 70 -6.02 -3.92 11.70
CA LEU A 70 -7.11 -3.64 12.62
C LEU A 70 -8.35 -4.46 12.30
N LEU A 71 -8.77 -4.53 11.03
CA LEU A 71 -9.95 -5.29 10.64
C LEU A 71 -9.72 -6.80 10.77
N GLN A 72 -8.54 -7.28 10.40
CA GLN A 72 -8.15 -8.69 10.59
C GLN A 72 -8.21 -9.08 12.08
N TRP A 73 -7.69 -8.22 12.95
CA TRP A 73 -7.72 -8.43 14.40
C TRP A 73 -9.16 -8.43 14.93
N LEU A 74 -10.00 -7.48 14.50
CA LEU A 74 -11.40 -7.40 14.90
C LEU A 74 -12.21 -8.63 14.46
N LEU A 75 -11.92 -9.17 13.27
CA LEU A 75 -12.55 -10.38 12.74
C LEU A 75 -11.90 -11.68 13.23
N HIS A 76 -10.88 -11.59 14.11
CA HIS A 76 -10.19 -12.72 14.71
C HIS A 76 -9.55 -13.68 13.68
N TYR A 77 -9.09 -13.17 12.54
CA TYR A 77 -8.41 -13.98 11.54
C TYR A 77 -6.93 -14.16 11.87
N ASN A 78 -6.48 -15.41 11.87
CA ASN A 78 -5.07 -15.77 12.03
C ASN A 78 -4.25 -15.35 10.80
N PHE A 79 -2.97 -15.06 11.03
CA PHE A 79 -2.02 -14.86 9.93
C PHE A 79 -1.82 -16.17 9.16
N SER A 80 -2.37 -16.21 7.95
CA SER A 80 -2.28 -17.33 7.02
C SER A 80 -1.74 -16.86 5.66
N VAL A 81 -1.49 -17.82 4.77
CA VAL A 81 -1.08 -17.51 3.38
C VAL A 81 -2.15 -16.69 2.67
N ALA A 82 -3.43 -16.99 2.91
CA ALA A 82 -4.57 -16.26 2.37
C ALA A 82 -4.56 -14.78 2.79
N VAL A 83 -4.37 -14.51 4.08
CA VAL A 83 -4.23 -13.14 4.61
C VAL A 83 -3.05 -12.41 3.98
N ALA A 84 -1.91 -13.08 3.83
CA ALA A 84 -0.73 -12.46 3.23
C ALA A 84 -0.94 -12.08 1.76
N VAL A 85 -1.64 -12.92 0.98
CA VAL A 85 -2.06 -12.57 -0.39
C VAL A 85 -2.95 -11.33 -0.38
N GLY A 86 -3.89 -11.23 0.58
CA GLY A 86 -4.72 -10.04 0.78
C GLY A 86 -3.89 -8.76 1.04
N TYR A 87 -2.86 -8.83 1.87
CA TYR A 87 -1.95 -7.69 2.09
C TYR A 87 -1.12 -7.31 0.88
N ILE A 88 -0.67 -8.28 0.08
CA ILE A 88 0.04 -8.01 -1.18
C ILE A 88 -0.89 -7.27 -2.14
N ALA A 89 -2.14 -7.73 -2.28
CA ALA A 89 -3.15 -7.08 -3.10
C ALA A 89 -3.45 -5.66 -2.61
N LEU A 90 -3.66 -5.48 -1.29
CA LEU A 90 -3.85 -4.17 -0.67
C LEU A 90 -2.68 -3.22 -0.95
N PHE A 91 -1.44 -3.69 -0.82
CA PHE A 91 -0.24 -2.90 -1.09
C PHE A 91 -0.23 -2.40 -2.54
N GLY A 92 -0.53 -3.27 -3.51
CA GLY A 92 -0.63 -2.90 -4.92
C GLY A 92 -1.69 -1.83 -5.18
N ILE A 93 -2.92 -2.01 -4.65
CA ILE A 93 -4.02 -1.05 -4.81
C ILE A 93 -3.67 0.30 -4.15
N ALA A 94 -3.05 0.28 -2.97
CA ALA A 94 -2.62 1.49 -2.28
C ALA A 94 -1.58 2.25 -3.10
N VAL A 95 -0.55 1.55 -3.64
CA VAL A 95 0.45 2.15 -4.54
C VAL A 95 -0.22 2.72 -5.79
N GLU A 96 -1.10 1.98 -6.47
CA GLU A 96 -1.83 2.45 -7.64
C GLU A 96 -2.55 3.77 -7.35
N THR A 97 -3.32 3.83 -6.26
CA THR A 97 -4.06 5.05 -5.92
C THR A 97 -3.15 6.22 -5.53
N GLY A 98 -1.97 5.93 -4.94
CA GLY A 98 -0.95 6.93 -4.64
C GLY A 98 -0.26 7.47 -5.89
N VAL A 99 0.10 6.61 -6.85
CA VAL A 99 0.71 7.01 -8.13
C VAL A 99 -0.16 8.05 -8.81
N VAL A 100 -1.46 7.75 -8.94
CA VAL A 100 -2.38 8.69 -9.59
C VAL A 100 -2.53 9.97 -8.77
N MET A 101 -2.48 9.94 -7.44
CA MET A 101 -2.43 11.16 -6.63
C MET A 101 -1.23 12.03 -7.02
N VAL A 102 -0.02 11.45 -7.10
CA VAL A 102 1.18 12.20 -7.49
C VAL A 102 1.06 12.79 -8.89
N VAL A 103 0.42 12.09 -9.83
CA VAL A 103 0.14 12.62 -11.18
C VAL A 103 -0.73 13.87 -11.11
N TYR A 104 -1.84 13.84 -10.36
CA TYR A 104 -2.71 15.01 -10.19
C TYR A 104 -1.99 16.18 -9.51
N LEU A 105 -1.13 15.91 -8.53
CA LEU A 105 -0.32 16.93 -7.86
C LEU A 105 0.71 17.54 -8.83
N HIS A 106 1.33 16.72 -9.69
CA HIS A 106 2.24 17.21 -10.72
C HIS A 106 1.51 18.03 -11.78
N GLU A 107 0.34 17.60 -12.22
CA GLU A 107 -0.48 18.30 -13.21
C GLU A 107 -0.88 19.70 -12.69
N ALA A 108 -1.42 19.79 -11.48
CA ALA A 108 -1.78 21.06 -10.86
C ALA A 108 -0.56 21.99 -10.66
N LEU A 109 0.61 21.43 -10.32
CA LEU A 109 1.85 22.21 -10.20
C LEU A 109 2.34 22.69 -11.56
N GLN A 110 2.33 21.84 -12.60
CA GLN A 110 2.75 22.19 -13.96
C GLN A 110 1.85 23.27 -14.58
N ASP A 111 0.54 23.21 -14.33
CA ASP A 111 -0.39 24.22 -14.84
C ASP A 111 -0.07 25.60 -14.24
N ARG A 112 0.21 25.68 -12.94
CA ARG A 112 0.63 26.93 -12.30
C ARG A 112 2.01 27.40 -12.74
N GLU A 113 2.93 26.49 -13.04
CA GLU A 113 4.25 26.83 -13.58
C GLU A 113 4.12 27.50 -14.95
N ARG A 114 3.27 26.94 -15.83
CA ARG A 114 3.02 27.48 -17.18
C ARG A 114 2.40 28.87 -17.16
N GLU A 115 1.59 29.15 -16.14
CA GLU A 115 0.98 30.47 -15.92
C GLU A 115 1.91 31.47 -15.20
N GLY A 116 3.14 31.05 -14.85
CA GLY A 116 4.11 31.90 -14.17
C GLY A 116 3.78 32.20 -12.71
N ARG A 117 2.87 31.42 -12.10
CA ARG A 117 2.36 31.62 -10.73
C ARG A 117 3.13 30.84 -9.65
N LEU A 118 4.19 30.11 -10.00
CA LEU A 118 5.03 29.40 -9.01
C LEU A 118 6.21 30.27 -8.59
N GLN A 119 6.04 31.10 -7.56
CA GLN A 119 7.11 31.97 -7.06
C GLN A 119 7.41 31.76 -5.57
N SER A 120 6.51 31.12 -4.83
CA SER A 120 6.62 30.92 -3.39
C SER A 120 6.28 29.49 -2.94
N GLU A 121 6.57 29.19 -1.68
CA GLU A 121 6.15 27.94 -1.03
C GLU A 121 4.62 27.84 -0.96
N GLU A 122 3.94 28.97 -0.74
CA GLU A 122 2.47 29.07 -0.68
C GLU A 122 1.82 28.65 -2.00
N ASP A 123 2.46 28.97 -3.14
CA ASP A 123 1.95 28.57 -4.47
C ASP A 123 2.02 27.04 -4.68
N ILE A 124 3.05 26.39 -4.13
CA ILE A 124 3.23 24.92 -4.17
C ILE A 124 2.15 24.25 -3.30
N GLU A 125 1.93 24.75 -2.09
CA GLU A 125 0.88 24.23 -1.20
C GLU A 125 -0.49 24.37 -1.85
N ALA A 126 -0.80 25.57 -2.37
CA ALA A 126 -2.05 25.82 -3.06
C ALA A 126 -2.23 24.87 -4.25
N ALA A 127 -1.16 24.52 -4.99
CA ALA A 127 -1.24 23.65 -6.17
C ALA A 127 -1.51 22.21 -5.75
N ALA A 128 -0.86 21.77 -4.67
CA ALA A 128 -1.10 20.46 -4.10
C ALA A 128 -2.53 20.31 -3.57
N ILE A 129 -3.09 21.35 -2.94
CA ILE A 129 -4.49 21.36 -2.50
C ILE A 129 -5.44 21.22 -3.69
N GLU A 130 -5.23 21.99 -4.77
CA GLU A 130 -6.03 21.91 -5.98
C GLU A 130 -5.99 20.50 -6.60
N GLY A 131 -4.79 19.95 -6.79
CA GLY A 131 -4.60 18.59 -7.30
C GLY A 131 -5.26 17.52 -6.42
N ALA A 132 -5.13 17.64 -5.09
CA ALA A 132 -5.73 16.72 -4.14
C ALA A 132 -7.28 16.77 -4.19
N VAL A 133 -7.87 17.96 -4.31
CA VAL A 133 -9.31 18.14 -4.44
C VAL A 133 -9.84 17.52 -5.74
N HIS A 134 -9.14 17.71 -6.86
CA HIS A 134 -9.51 17.06 -8.13
C HIS A 134 -9.48 15.53 -8.04
N ARG A 135 -8.59 14.98 -7.20
CA ARG A 135 -8.49 13.53 -7.00
C ARG A 135 -9.51 12.96 -6.02
N LEU A 136 -10.11 13.76 -5.15
CA LEU A 136 -11.01 13.30 -4.10
C LEU A 136 -12.17 12.46 -4.65
N ARG A 137 -12.90 12.97 -5.66
CA ARG A 137 -14.06 12.27 -6.23
C ARG A 137 -13.67 10.93 -6.88
N PRO A 138 -12.66 10.86 -7.77
CA PRO A 138 -12.16 9.59 -8.29
C PRO A 138 -11.72 8.60 -7.20
N LYS A 139 -11.02 9.05 -6.16
CA LYS A 139 -10.57 8.18 -5.07
C LYS A 139 -11.77 7.57 -4.33
N LEU A 140 -12.77 8.37 -3.97
CA LEU A 140 -13.97 7.88 -3.29
C LEU A 140 -14.75 6.88 -4.14
N MET A 141 -14.84 7.08 -5.46
CA MET A 141 -15.46 6.12 -6.37
C MET A 141 -14.76 4.75 -6.32
N THR A 142 -13.44 4.72 -6.41
CA THR A 142 -12.67 3.46 -6.34
C THR A 142 -12.83 2.75 -5.01
N VAL A 143 -12.77 3.51 -3.90
CA VAL A 143 -12.94 2.96 -2.54
C VAL A 143 -14.34 2.37 -2.38
N ALA A 144 -15.37 3.10 -2.80
CA ALA A 144 -16.75 2.63 -2.74
C ALA A 144 -16.96 1.35 -3.58
N ALA A 145 -16.40 1.28 -4.79
CA ALA A 145 -16.51 0.11 -5.65
C ALA A 145 -15.84 -1.13 -5.03
N VAL A 146 -14.62 -0.97 -4.50
CA VAL A 146 -13.89 -2.07 -3.85
C VAL A 146 -14.63 -2.53 -2.60
N LEU A 147 -15.07 -1.60 -1.75
CA LEU A 147 -15.85 -1.93 -0.56
C LEU A 147 -17.16 -2.64 -0.92
N ALA A 148 -17.93 -2.13 -1.89
CA ALA A 148 -19.16 -2.77 -2.34
C ALA A 148 -18.92 -4.19 -2.88
N SER A 149 -17.77 -4.44 -3.51
CA SER A 149 -17.42 -5.78 -4.03
C SER A 149 -16.97 -6.76 -2.94
N LEU A 150 -16.25 -6.31 -1.92
CA LEU A 150 -15.58 -7.20 -0.96
C LEU A 150 -16.32 -7.32 0.39
N ILE A 151 -17.09 -6.31 0.78
CA ILE A 151 -17.87 -6.35 2.01
C ILE A 151 -18.85 -7.55 2.05
N PRO A 152 -19.58 -7.89 0.97
CA PRO A 152 -20.48 -9.05 0.98
C PRO A 152 -19.75 -10.38 1.26
N ILE A 153 -18.52 -10.52 0.75
CA ILE A 153 -17.69 -11.72 0.95
C ILE A 153 -17.40 -11.95 2.44
N LEU A 154 -17.26 -10.88 3.23
CA LEU A 154 -17.01 -10.98 4.67
C LEU A 154 -18.20 -11.60 5.44
N TRP A 155 -19.42 -11.46 4.92
CA TRP A 155 -20.64 -12.03 5.53
C TRP A 155 -21.05 -13.39 4.98
N GLU A 156 -20.51 -13.83 3.85
CA GLU A 156 -20.92 -15.07 3.20
C GLU A 156 -20.52 -16.32 4.01
N SER A 157 -21.42 -17.26 4.27
CA SER A 157 -21.15 -18.53 4.97
C SER A 157 -21.10 -19.75 4.05
N GLY A 158 -21.01 -19.53 2.75
CA GLY A 158 -20.99 -20.56 1.72
C GLY A 158 -19.64 -21.28 1.56
N VAL A 159 -19.61 -22.25 0.65
CA VAL A 159 -18.39 -23.01 0.32
C VAL A 159 -17.29 -22.07 -0.16
N GLY A 160 -16.09 -22.18 0.42
CA GLY A 160 -14.94 -21.34 0.09
C GLY A 160 -14.80 -20.06 0.92
N SER A 161 -15.75 -19.77 1.82
CA SER A 161 -15.69 -18.62 2.73
C SER A 161 -14.42 -18.62 3.60
N ASP A 162 -13.94 -19.81 3.97
CA ASP A 162 -12.77 -19.98 4.84
C ASP A 162 -11.47 -19.51 4.19
N VAL A 163 -11.44 -19.42 2.86
CA VAL A 163 -10.30 -18.91 2.10
C VAL A 163 -10.52 -17.46 1.67
N MET A 164 -11.74 -17.11 1.24
CA MET A 164 -12.03 -15.80 0.67
C MET A 164 -12.09 -14.69 1.74
N LYS A 165 -12.66 -14.94 2.92
CA LYS A 165 -12.76 -13.91 3.97
C LYS A 165 -11.39 -13.44 4.47
N PRO A 166 -10.43 -14.33 4.77
CA PRO A 166 -9.11 -13.88 5.19
C PRO A 166 -8.33 -13.16 4.08
N ILE A 167 -8.62 -13.41 2.80
CA ILE A 167 -8.04 -12.64 1.67
C ILE A 167 -8.67 -11.23 1.61
N ALA A 168 -9.99 -11.13 1.76
CA ALA A 168 -10.72 -9.88 1.59
C ALA A 168 -10.57 -8.92 2.78
N ALA A 169 -10.45 -9.43 4.01
CA ALA A 169 -10.44 -8.61 5.22
C ALA A 169 -9.32 -7.56 5.25
N PRO A 170 -8.04 -7.89 4.94
CA PRO A 170 -6.99 -6.89 4.83
C PRO A 170 -7.31 -5.79 3.82
N ILE A 171 -7.85 -6.16 2.66
CA ILE A 171 -8.16 -5.21 1.58
C ILE A 171 -9.26 -4.23 2.02
N VAL A 172 -10.35 -4.73 2.59
CA VAL A 172 -11.47 -3.90 3.07
C VAL A 172 -10.99 -2.93 4.15
N GLY A 173 -10.30 -3.42 5.18
CA GLY A 173 -9.83 -2.59 6.28
C GLY A 173 -8.79 -1.56 5.82
N GLY A 174 -7.86 -1.99 4.97
CA GLY A 174 -6.80 -1.15 4.45
C GLY A 174 -7.31 -0.09 3.49
N MET A 175 -8.35 -0.34 2.71
CA MET A 175 -8.93 0.68 1.81
C MET A 175 -9.52 1.86 2.58
N ILE A 176 -10.17 1.60 3.71
CA ILE A 176 -10.73 2.64 4.58
C ILE A 176 -9.62 3.55 5.11
N THR A 177 -8.57 2.98 5.71
CA THR A 177 -7.47 3.78 6.23
C THR A 177 -6.62 4.40 5.12
N SER A 178 -6.40 3.70 4.00
CA SER A 178 -5.63 4.21 2.86
C SER A 178 -6.22 5.49 2.30
N THR A 179 -7.54 5.67 2.36
CA THR A 179 -8.20 6.86 1.83
C THR A 179 -7.71 8.10 2.55
N ILE A 180 -7.67 8.04 3.88
CA ILE A 180 -7.18 9.12 4.74
C ILE A 180 -5.67 9.33 4.49
N HIS A 181 -4.89 8.26 4.52
CA HIS A 181 -3.43 8.36 4.42
C HIS A 181 -2.99 8.84 3.03
N VAL A 182 -3.61 8.39 1.94
CA VAL A 182 -3.25 8.82 0.59
C VAL A 182 -3.70 10.26 0.31
N LEU A 183 -4.87 10.68 0.79
CA LEU A 183 -5.35 12.06 0.59
C LEU A 183 -4.60 13.09 1.42
N ILE A 184 -3.95 12.68 2.51
CA ILE A 184 -3.24 13.59 3.41
C ILE A 184 -1.73 13.44 3.29
N LEU A 185 -1.19 12.24 3.54
CA LEU A 185 0.26 12.05 3.61
C LEU A 185 0.96 12.23 2.27
N VAL A 186 0.35 11.79 1.16
CA VAL A 186 0.98 11.91 -0.16
C VAL A 186 1.13 13.38 -0.57
N PRO A 187 0.07 14.24 -0.51
CA PRO A 187 0.24 15.68 -0.75
C PRO A 187 1.24 16.34 0.19
N VAL A 188 1.19 16.03 1.49
CA VAL A 188 2.13 16.61 2.47
C VAL A 188 3.58 16.27 2.13
N PHE A 189 3.88 14.99 1.88
CA PHE A 189 5.24 14.59 1.51
C PHE A 189 5.67 15.15 0.15
N PHE A 190 4.74 15.29 -0.80
CA PHE A 190 5.01 15.91 -2.09
C PHE A 190 5.37 17.40 -1.95
N VAL A 191 4.59 18.17 -1.19
CA VAL A 191 4.85 19.59 -0.91
C VAL A 191 6.19 19.76 -0.23
N MET A 192 6.45 19.02 0.86
CA MET A 192 7.74 19.06 1.57
C MET A 192 8.93 18.78 0.65
N MET A 193 8.78 17.87 -0.31
CA MET A 193 9.81 17.55 -1.29
C MET A 193 10.03 18.70 -2.28
N LYS A 194 8.95 19.28 -2.83
CA LYS A 194 9.04 20.36 -3.83
C LYS A 194 9.50 21.68 -3.20
N GLU A 195 9.08 22.02 -1.99
CA GLU A 195 9.59 23.19 -1.24
C GLU A 195 11.09 23.10 -1.00
N ARG A 196 11.59 21.92 -0.58
CA ARG A 196 13.03 21.70 -0.41
C ARG A 196 13.79 21.86 -1.73
N ALA A 197 13.22 21.38 -2.85
CA ALA A 197 13.82 21.57 -4.16
C ALA A 197 13.86 23.05 -4.57
N LEU A 198 12.80 23.82 -4.29
CA LEU A 198 12.74 25.27 -4.55
C LEU A 198 13.78 26.04 -3.72
N LYS A 199 13.90 25.74 -2.41
CA LYS A 199 14.93 26.33 -1.52
C LYS A 199 16.34 26.09 -2.03
N MET A 200 16.63 24.88 -2.51
CA MET A 200 17.94 24.55 -3.11
C MET A 200 18.20 25.24 -4.44
N LYS A 201 17.16 25.55 -5.22
CA LYS A 201 17.28 26.30 -6.47
C LYS A 201 17.59 27.77 -6.17
N ASN A 202 16.84 28.38 -5.25
CA ASN A 202 17.02 29.78 -4.87
C ASN A 202 18.38 30.05 -4.19
N SER A 203 18.94 29.08 -3.45
CA SER A 203 20.28 29.22 -2.86
C SER A 203 21.43 29.08 -3.86
N ARG A 204 21.16 28.60 -5.08
CA ARG A 204 22.15 28.45 -6.16
C ARG A 204 22.13 29.59 -7.17
N THR A 205 21.09 30.42 -7.17
CA THR A 205 21.00 31.66 -7.97
C THR A 205 21.51 32.83 -7.13
N PRO A 206 22.66 33.45 -7.48
CA PRO A 206 23.21 34.60 -6.77
C PRO A 206 22.37 35.88 -6.95
#